data_AF-A0A1X2GX27-F1
#
_entry.id   AF-A0A1X2GX27-F1
#
_cell.length_a   1.000
_cell.length_b   1.000
_cell.length_c   1.000
_cell.angle_alpha   90.00
_cell.angle_beta   90.00
_cell.angle_gamma   90.00
#
_symmetry.space_group_name_H-M   'P 1'
#
loop_
_entity.id
_entity.type
_entity.pdbx_description
1 polymer ?
#
loop_
_entity_poly.entity_id
_entity_poly.type
_entity_poly.pdbx_seq_one_letter_code
_entity_poly.pdbx_strand_id
1 'polypeptide(L)'
;MNAVCSTQERVLNKTKRSLIDVPEVSKTMEIIDRGLAYNTRLKRKLSAMMESDDSSDASLDVPSDYLLDNVSITAASTSSYESERVFVHNFRNLNGRMHWKKCLDEGHAQGLFTRFTNSNSLRNHFSS
;
A
#
# COMPACT_ATOMS: atom_id res chain seq x y z
N MET A 1 -2.38 -25.70 -6.87
CA MET A 1 -1.65 -24.51 -6.35
C MET A 1 -1.18 -23.47 -7.39
N ASN A 2 -1.53 -23.58 -8.69
CA ASN A 2 -1.16 -22.58 -9.72
C ASN A 2 -2.10 -21.36 -9.81
N ALA A 3 -3.35 -21.50 -9.36
CA ALA A 3 -4.39 -20.47 -9.53
C ALA A 3 -4.13 -19.19 -8.72
N VAL A 4 -3.56 -19.31 -7.52
CA VAL A 4 -3.29 -18.17 -6.62
C VAL A 4 -2.19 -17.26 -7.19
N CYS A 5 -1.06 -17.83 -7.61
CA CYS A 5 0.04 -17.06 -8.20
C CYS A 5 -0.39 -16.39 -9.53
N SER A 6 -1.18 -17.09 -10.34
CA SER A 6 -1.71 -16.54 -11.61
C SER A 6 -2.74 -15.43 -11.39
N THR A 7 -3.54 -15.50 -10.33
CA THR A 7 -4.48 -14.44 -9.96
C THR A 7 -3.74 -13.20 -9.49
N GLN A 8 -2.72 -13.36 -8.66
CA GLN A 8 -1.89 -12.24 -8.19
C GLN A 8 -1.13 -11.55 -9.33
N GLU A 9 -0.53 -12.32 -10.25
CA GLU A 9 0.12 -11.75 -11.45
C GLU A 9 -0.86 -10.97 -12.32
N ARG A 10 -2.09 -11.44 -12.48
CA ARG A 10 -3.12 -10.75 -13.26
C ARG A 10 -3.48 -9.40 -12.64
N VAL A 11 -3.61 -9.33 -11.32
CA VAL A 11 -3.87 -8.07 -10.60
C VAL A 11 -2.67 -7.13 -10.72
N LEU A 12 -1.44 -7.59 -10.48
CA LEU A 12 -0.23 -6.78 -10.59
C LEU A 12 -0.03 -6.22 -12.01
N ASN A 13 -0.28 -7.02 -13.04
CA ASN A 13 -0.22 -6.57 -14.43
C ASN A 13 -1.30 -5.54 -14.76
N LYS A 14 -2.51 -5.69 -14.21
CA LYS A 14 -3.58 -4.68 -14.37
C LYS A 14 -3.18 -3.36 -13.72
N THR A 15 -2.63 -3.41 -12.50
CA THR A 15 -2.12 -2.22 -11.79
C THR A 15 -0.97 -1.57 -12.56
N LYS A 16 -0.04 -2.35 -13.13
CA LYS A 16 1.04 -1.84 -13.96
C LYS A 16 0.51 -1.05 -15.16
N ARG A 17 -0.49 -1.58 -15.86
CA ARG A 17 -1.12 -0.91 -17.02
C ARG A 17 -1.84 0.37 -16.63
N SER A 18 -2.54 0.41 -15.50
CA SER A 18 -3.24 1.62 -15.05
C SER A 18 -2.31 2.75 -14.60
N LEU A 19 -1.03 2.45 -14.35
CA LEU A 19 -0.05 3.43 -13.89
C LEU A 19 0.86 3.94 -15.01
N ILE A 20 0.74 3.45 -16.25
CA ILE A 20 1.70 3.76 -17.32
C ILE A 20 1.75 5.24 -17.71
N ASP A 21 0.61 5.93 -17.60
CA ASP A 21 0.46 7.34 -17.96
C ASP A 21 0.50 8.29 -16.75
N VAL A 22 0.75 7.76 -15.55
CA VAL A 22 0.78 8.55 -14.31
C VAL A 22 2.22 9.03 -14.07
N PRO A 23 2.48 10.34 -13.98
CA PRO A 23 3.82 10.84 -13.66
C PRO A 23 4.24 10.44 -12.23
N GLU A 24 5.55 10.34 -11.99
CA GLU A 24 6.17 10.05 -10.67
C GLU A 24 5.88 8.68 -10.03
N VAL A 25 5.44 7.67 -10.79
CA VAL A 25 5.14 6.33 -10.26
C VAL A 25 6.32 5.34 -10.28
N SER A 26 7.55 5.79 -10.53
CA SER A 26 8.72 4.92 -10.75
C SER A 26 8.97 3.95 -9.59
N LYS A 27 8.84 4.41 -8.34
CA LYS A 27 8.99 3.56 -7.15
C LYS A 27 7.88 2.49 -7.07
N THR A 28 6.66 2.88 -7.42
CA THR A 28 5.50 1.96 -7.44
C THR A 28 5.67 0.90 -8.52
N MET A 29 6.15 1.28 -9.71
CA MET A 29 6.48 0.34 -10.79
C MET A 29 7.56 -0.66 -10.36
N GLU A 30 8.60 -0.20 -9.66
CA GLU A 30 9.67 -1.06 -9.15
C GLU A 30 9.13 -2.10 -8.14
N ILE A 31 8.23 -1.70 -7.25
CA ILE A 31 7.58 -2.61 -6.30
C ILE A 31 6.72 -3.65 -7.04
N ILE A 32 5.96 -3.23 -8.05
CA ILE A 32 5.15 -4.13 -8.88
C ILE A 32 6.04 -5.15 -9.60
N ASP A 33 7.16 -4.72 -10.18
CA ASP A 33 8.10 -5.59 -10.88
C ASP A 33 8.75 -6.61 -9.94
N ARG A 34 9.12 -6.20 -8.73
CA ARG A 34 9.59 -7.12 -7.68
C ARG A 34 8.53 -8.15 -7.31
N GLY A 35 7.26 -7.75 -7.22
CA GLY A 35 6.13 -8.65 -6.95
C GLY A 35 5.90 -9.69 -8.06
N LEU A 36 6.04 -9.29 -9.33
CA LEU A 36 5.96 -10.20 -10.49
C LEU A 36 7.14 -11.20 -10.52
N ALA A 37 8.36 -10.72 -10.25
CA ALA A 37 9.54 -11.57 -10.17
C ALA A 37 9.43 -12.60 -9.03
N TYR A 38 8.90 -12.18 -7.89
CA TYR A 38 8.63 -13.08 -6.76
C TYR A 38 7.63 -14.17 -7.12
N ASN A 39 6.48 -13.81 -7.72
CA ASN A 39 5.47 -14.77 -8.17
C ASN A 39 6.05 -15.79 -9.16
N THR A 40 6.87 -15.33 -10.10
CA THR A 40 7.57 -16.20 -11.06
C THR A 40 8.50 -17.18 -10.35
N ARG A 41 9.28 -16.72 -9.36
CA ARG A 41 10.18 -17.59 -8.58
C ARG A 41 9.38 -18.60 -7.74
N LEU A 42 8.27 -18.18 -7.17
CA LEU A 42 7.41 -19.03 -6.35
C LEU A 42 6.77 -20.14 -7.19
N LYS A 43 6.26 -19.81 -8.39
CA LYS A 43 5.75 -20.81 -9.35
C LYS A 43 6.80 -21.86 -9.68
N ARG A 44 8.02 -21.44 -10.03
CA ARG A 44 9.13 -22.38 -10.33
C ARG A 44 9.45 -23.30 -9.14
N LYS A 45 9.50 -22.74 -7.93
CA LYS A 45 9.79 -23.50 -6.71
C LYS A 45 8.68 -24.52 -6.39
N LEU A 46 7.42 -24.10 -6.54
CA LEU A 46 6.26 -24.99 -6.32
C LEU A 46 6.20 -26.10 -7.38
N SER A 47 6.44 -25.77 -8.66
CA SER A 47 6.51 -26.77 -9.72
C SER A 47 7.62 -27.79 -9.49
N ALA A 48 8.82 -27.34 -9.09
CA ALA A 48 9.94 -28.23 -8.78
C ALA A 48 9.66 -29.15 -7.57
N MET A 49 8.88 -28.70 -6.58
CA MET A 49 8.46 -29.51 -5.44
C MET A 49 7.38 -30.54 -5.80
N MET A 50 6.48 -30.20 -6.73
CA MET A 50 5.45 -31.13 -7.22
C MET A 50 6.01 -32.25 -8.09
N GLU A 51 7.14 -32.05 -8.77
CA GLU A 51 7.80 -33.11 -9.56
C GLU A 51 8.61 -34.09 -8.70
N SER A 52 8.81 -33.79 -7.40
CA SER A 52 9.57 -34.63 -6.46
C SER A 52 8.73 -35.46 -5.48
N ASP A 53 7.41 -35.25 -5.40
CA ASP A 53 6.50 -35.97 -4.50
C ASP A 53 5.35 -36.63 -5.29
N ASP A 54 5.39 -37.96 -5.42
CA ASP A 54 4.30 -38.81 -5.91
C ASP A 54 3.23 -39.02 -4.81
N SER A 55 2.62 -37.94 -4.30
CA SER A 55 1.34 -38.01 -3.58
C SER A 55 0.84 -36.62 -3.20
N SER A 56 -0.27 -36.22 -3.80
CA SER A 56 -1.50 -35.74 -3.15
C SER A 56 -2.16 -34.63 -3.96
N ASP A 57 -3.32 -35.00 -4.49
CA ASP A 57 -4.34 -34.14 -5.04
C ASP A 57 -4.86 -33.18 -3.96
N ALA A 58 -4.14 -32.09 -3.73
CA ALA A 58 -4.64 -30.95 -2.97
C ALA A 58 -5.42 -30.04 -3.93
N SER A 59 -6.64 -30.48 -4.26
CA SER A 59 -7.71 -29.64 -4.80
C SER A 59 -8.03 -28.56 -3.76
N LEU A 60 -7.28 -27.47 -3.80
CA LEU A 60 -7.59 -26.27 -3.05
C LEU A 60 -8.61 -25.49 -3.86
N ASP A 61 -9.84 -25.52 -3.36
CA ASP A 61 -10.97 -24.76 -3.86
C ASP A 61 -10.55 -23.28 -4.01
N VAL A 62 -10.81 -22.71 -5.17
CA VAL A 62 -10.55 -21.28 -5.41
C VAL A 62 -11.58 -20.54 -4.58
N PRO A 63 -11.20 -19.71 -3.58
CA PRO A 63 -12.19 -18.97 -2.83
C PRO A 63 -12.90 -18.02 -3.80
N SER A 64 -14.19 -18.24 -4.02
CA SER A 64 -15.01 -17.45 -4.96
C SER A 64 -15.22 -16.00 -4.54
N ASP A 65 -14.79 -15.61 -3.34
CA ASP A 65 -15.09 -14.31 -2.74
C ASP A 65 -13.87 -13.40 -2.66
N TYR A 66 -13.25 -13.14 -3.81
CA TYR A 66 -12.46 -11.91 -3.99
C TYR A 66 -12.92 -11.19 -5.25
N LEU A 67 -14.21 -10.89 -5.31
CA LEU A 67 -14.55 -9.55 -5.76
C LEU A 67 -13.81 -8.63 -4.78
N LEU A 68 -12.82 -7.90 -5.27
CA LEU A 68 -12.40 -6.65 -4.67
C LEU A 68 -13.60 -5.69 -4.78
N ASP A 69 -14.71 -6.04 -4.13
CA ASP A 69 -15.81 -5.15 -3.88
C ASP A 69 -15.22 -4.10 -2.98
N ASN A 70 -14.85 -3.00 -3.62
CA ASN A 70 -14.63 -1.71 -3.03
C ASN A 70 -13.95 -1.87 -1.68
N VAL A 71 -12.70 -2.35 -1.68
CA VAL A 71 -11.77 -1.85 -0.66
C VAL A 71 -11.82 -0.36 -0.91
N SER A 72 -12.65 0.32 -0.13
CA SER A 72 -12.59 1.73 0.11
C SER A 72 -11.23 1.88 0.80
N ILE A 73 -10.17 1.81 -0.01
CA ILE A 73 -9.04 2.67 0.17
C ILE A 73 -9.76 4.00 0.19
N THR A 74 -10.05 4.51 1.39
CA THR A 74 -10.17 5.93 1.58
C THR A 74 -8.83 6.42 1.08
N ALA A 75 -8.77 6.64 -0.24
CA ALA A 75 -7.86 7.56 -0.86
C ALA A 75 -8.22 8.82 -0.12
N ALA A 76 -7.53 9.05 1.00
CA ALA A 76 -7.36 10.38 1.50
C ALA A 76 -6.90 11.11 0.25
N SER A 77 -7.80 11.93 -0.29
CA SER A 77 -7.62 12.61 -1.55
C SER A 77 -6.19 13.11 -1.57
N THR A 78 -5.45 12.97 -2.65
CA THR A 78 -4.06 13.44 -2.72
C THR A 78 -3.94 14.91 -2.23
N SER A 79 -5.02 15.69 -2.30
CA SER A 79 -5.16 17.00 -1.69
C SER A 79 -5.17 17.03 -0.14
N SER A 80 -5.78 16.04 0.53
CA SER A 80 -5.83 15.93 2.00
C SER A 80 -4.43 15.74 2.56
N TYR A 81 -3.68 14.77 2.04
CA TYR A 81 -2.33 14.49 2.51
C TYR A 81 -1.37 15.67 2.26
N GLU A 82 -1.47 16.34 1.11
CA GLU A 82 -0.65 17.52 0.85
C GLU A 82 -0.99 18.69 1.78
N SER A 83 -2.29 18.91 2.06
CA SER A 83 -2.71 19.94 3.02
C SER A 83 -2.22 19.65 4.45
N GLU A 84 -2.23 18.39 4.86
CA GLU A 84 -1.68 17.92 6.14
C GLU A 84 -0.16 18.16 6.19
N ARG A 85 0.59 17.84 5.12
CA ARG A 85 2.03 18.10 5.04
C ARG A 85 2.38 19.58 5.12
N VAL A 86 1.68 20.42 4.35
CA VAL A 86 1.89 21.87 4.34
C VAL A 86 1.62 22.45 5.72
N PHE A 87 0.56 22.01 6.39
CA PHE A 87 0.27 22.43 7.76
C PHE A 87 1.41 22.07 8.72
N VAL A 88 1.86 20.81 8.73
CA VAL A 88 2.95 20.37 9.63
C VAL A 88 4.23 21.16 9.36
N HIS A 89 4.56 21.40 8.09
CA HIS A 89 5.73 22.19 7.71
C HIS A 89 5.63 23.65 8.19
N ASN A 90 4.49 24.30 7.98
CA ASN A 90 4.26 25.68 8.41
C ASN A 90 4.27 25.81 9.93
N PHE A 91 3.63 24.87 10.64
CA PHE A 91 3.63 24.82 12.10
C PHE A 91 5.07 24.71 12.65
N ARG A 92 5.92 23.89 12.01
CA ARG A 92 7.34 23.79 12.37
C ARG A 92 8.07 25.11 12.19
N ASN A 93 7.85 25.78 11.06
CA ASN A 93 8.57 27.01 10.73
C ASN A 93 8.18 28.18 11.63
N LEU A 94 6.92 28.26 12.04
CA LEU A 94 6.43 29.30 12.95
C LEU A 94 6.91 29.08 14.40
N ASN A 95 6.94 27.82 14.85
CA ASN A 95 7.21 27.50 16.26
C ASN A 95 8.66 27.05 16.53
N GLY A 96 9.47 26.89 15.48
CA GLY A 96 10.85 26.40 15.52
C GLY A 96 10.95 24.92 15.91
N ARG A 97 10.65 24.60 17.17
CA ARG A 97 10.64 23.22 17.69
C ARG A 97 9.25 22.61 17.54
N MET A 98 9.20 21.43 16.91
CA MET A 98 7.95 20.70 16.71
C MET A 98 7.37 20.18 18.04
N HIS A 99 6.23 20.74 18.42
CA HIS A 99 5.42 20.27 19.54
C HIS A 99 4.28 19.39 19.00
N TRP A 100 4.56 18.10 18.80
CA TRP A 100 3.64 17.17 18.14
C TRP A 100 2.23 17.10 18.75
N LYS A 101 2.11 17.25 20.07
CA LYS A 101 0.81 17.31 20.74
C LYS A 101 0.01 18.55 20.32
N LYS A 102 0.61 19.73 20.40
CA LYS A 102 -0.02 20.99 19.98
C LYS A 102 -0.35 21.01 18.49
N CYS A 103 0.58 20.50 17.67
CA CYS A 103 0.36 20.35 16.23
C CYS A 103 -0.86 19.48 15.94
N LEU A 104 -1.00 18.34 16.64
CA LEU A 104 -2.17 17.47 16.51
C LEU A 104 -3.46 18.19 16.92
N ASP A 105 -3.47 18.83 18.08
CA ASP A 105 -4.65 19.53 18.61
C ASP A 105 -5.13 20.63 17.64
N GLU A 106 -4.20 21.39 17.07
CA GLU A 106 -4.51 22.49 16.15
C GLU A 106 -4.93 22.00 14.76
N GLY A 107 -4.32 20.91 14.26
CA GLY A 107 -4.78 20.29 13.02
C GLY A 107 -6.10 19.52 13.16
N HIS A 108 -6.47 19.06 14.36
CA HIS A 108 -7.83 18.60 14.67
C HIS A 108 -8.84 19.74 14.66
N ALA A 109 -8.49 20.88 15.25
CA ALA A 109 -9.35 22.06 15.24
C ALA A 109 -9.65 22.56 13.81
N GLN A 110 -8.73 22.35 12.88
CA GLN A 110 -8.89 22.67 11.46
C GLN A 110 -9.45 21.52 10.60
N GLY A 111 -9.78 20.37 11.21
CA GLY A 111 -10.32 19.21 10.50
C GLY A 111 -9.33 18.48 9.59
N LEU A 112 -8.03 18.78 9.68
CA LEU A 112 -6.97 18.19 8.85
C LEU A 112 -6.55 16.82 9.35
N PHE A 113 -6.50 16.60 10.67
CA PHE A 113 -5.92 15.37 11.25
C PHE A 113 -6.95 14.32 11.70
N THR A 114 -8.06 14.18 10.97
CA THR A 114 -9.13 13.21 11.30
C THR A 114 -8.65 11.76 11.45
N ARG A 115 -7.51 11.42 10.82
CA ARG A 115 -6.93 10.07 10.78
C ARG A 115 -5.93 9.79 11.91
N PHE A 116 -5.48 10.82 12.62
CA PHE A 116 -4.49 10.72 13.69
C PHE A 116 -5.17 10.85 15.04
N THR A 117 -5.04 9.86 15.90
CA THR A 117 -5.65 9.87 17.24
C THR A 117 -4.67 10.29 18.33
N ASN A 118 -3.36 10.20 18.07
CA ASN A 118 -2.34 10.51 19.05
C ASN A 118 -1.11 11.15 18.40
N SER A 119 -0.35 11.92 19.19
CA SER A 119 0.80 12.68 18.71
C SER A 119 1.96 11.81 18.24
N ASN A 120 2.05 10.57 18.72
CA ASN A 120 3.09 9.63 18.30
C ASN A 120 2.83 9.10 16.88
N SER A 121 1.57 8.81 16.55
CA SER A 121 1.16 8.44 15.19
C SER A 121 1.44 9.58 14.20
N LEU A 122 1.12 10.83 14.57
CA LEU A 122 1.43 12.00 13.76
C LEU A 122 2.94 12.17 13.56
N ARG A 123 3.72 12.05 14.65
CA ARG A 123 5.17 12.14 14.59
C ARG A 123 5.77 11.08 13.67
N ASN A 124 5.42 9.81 13.87
CA ASN A 124 5.98 8.72 13.07
C ASN A 124 5.66 8.86 11.58
N HIS A 125 4.52 9.49 11.25
CA HIS A 125 4.11 9.72 9.88
C HIS A 125 4.88 10.85 9.20
N PHE A 126 5.18 11.94 9.92
CA PHE A 126 5.79 13.15 9.36
C PHE A 126 7.26 13.40 9.78
N SER A 127 7.89 12.49 10.54
CA SER A 127 9.29 12.61 10.97
C SER A 127 10.31 11.90 10.07
N SER A 128 9.89 11.38 8.92
CA SER A 128 10.78 10.74 7.94
C SER A 128 11.46 11.73 7.01
#